data_AF-A0A242AAA0-F1
#
_entry.id   AF-A0A242AAA0-F1
#
_cell.length_a   1.000
_cell.length_b   1.000
_cell.length_c   1.000
_cell.angle_alpha   90.00
_cell.angle_beta   90.00
_cell.angle_gamma   90.00
#
_symmetry.space_group_name_H-M   'P 1'
#
loop_
_entity.id
_entity.type
_entity.pdbx_description
1 polymer ?
#
loop_
_entity_poly.entity_id
_entity_poly.type
_entity_poly.pdbx_seq_one_letter_code
_entity_poly.pdbx_strand_id
1 'polypeptide(L)'
;MMLKPSIDSLLDRVNSKYSLVILASKRAHELDAGAQATLESFDSVKSVGQALEEIEAEMVVNDPHPEIKRARLKMEQEERKAQKDQEQKELEARIRDEQKL
;
A
#
# COMPACT_ATOMS: atom_id res chain seq x y z
N MET A 1 22.55 -19.74 8.63
CA MET A 1 22.17 -18.97 7.44
C MET A 1 22.34 -17.50 7.80
N MET A 2 23.13 -16.74 7.03
CA MET A 2 23.21 -15.28 7.23
C MET A 2 21.84 -14.68 6.90
N LEU A 3 21.36 -13.78 7.76
CA LEU A 3 20.19 -12.95 7.46
C LEU A 3 20.58 -12.01 6.30
N LYS A 4 19.95 -12.21 5.15
CA LYS A 4 19.96 -11.26 4.04
C LYS A 4 18.59 -10.57 4.00
N PRO A 5 18.52 -9.29 3.62
CA PRO A 5 19.63 -8.34 3.43
C PRO A 5 20.36 -7.97 4.75
N SER A 6 21.54 -7.33 4.65
CA SER A 6 22.27 -6.89 5.84
C SER A 6 21.70 -5.58 6.40
N ILE A 7 21.89 -5.31 7.69
CA ILE A 7 21.39 -4.04 8.28
C ILE A 7 22.10 -2.83 7.66
N ASP A 8 23.40 -2.95 7.36
CA ASP A 8 24.17 -1.84 6.81
C ASP A 8 23.68 -1.48 5.39
N SER A 9 23.40 -2.47 4.53
CA SER A 9 22.85 -2.21 3.19
C SER A 9 21.48 -1.54 3.24
N LEU A 10 20.65 -1.93 4.21
CA LEU A 10 19.34 -1.31 4.42
C LEU A 10 19.42 0.13 4.93
N LEU A 11 20.40 0.43 5.80
CA LEU A 11 20.58 1.77 6.36
C LEU A 11 21.16 2.77 5.35
N ASP A 12 21.87 2.29 4.32
CA ASP A 12 22.26 3.11 3.16
C ASP A 12 21.04 3.56 2.33
N ARG A 13 19.93 2.81 2.38
CA ARG A 13 18.66 3.14 1.69
C ARG A 13 17.70 3.93 2.58
N VAL A 14 17.67 3.61 3.87
CA VAL A 14 16.77 4.22 4.84
C VAL A 14 17.57 4.77 6.02
N ASN A 15 17.67 6.10 6.07
CA ASN A 15 18.54 6.87 6.97
C ASN A 15 18.33 6.67 8.50
N SER A 16 17.39 5.81 8.93
CA SER A 16 17.11 5.56 10.34
C SER A 16 16.61 4.14 10.57
N LYS A 17 17.15 3.48 11.61
CA LYS A 17 16.70 2.15 12.06
C LYS A 17 15.20 2.12 12.38
N TYR A 18 14.68 3.19 12.99
CA TYR A 18 13.26 3.27 13.32
C TYR A 18 12.40 3.38 12.05
N SER A 19 12.82 4.21 11.09
CA SER A 19 12.13 4.36 9.81
C SER A 19 12.15 3.06 9.01
N LEU A 20 13.27 2.34 9.02
CA LEU A 20 13.42 1.03 8.40
C LEU A 20 12.42 0.01 8.99
N VAL A 21 12.36 -0.10 10.31
CA VAL A 21 11.42 -1.00 10.99
C VAL A 21 9.97 -0.66 10.65
N ILE A 22 9.62 0.62 10.67
CA ILE A 22 8.26 1.08 10.35
C ILE A 22 7.92 0.81 8.88
N LEU A 23 8.83 1.09 7.96
CA LEU A 23 8.64 0.87 6.52
C LEU A 23 8.46 -0.62 6.21
N ALA A 24 9.37 -1.46 6.70
CA ALA A 24 9.30 -2.90 6.52
C ALA A 24 8.01 -3.49 7.12
N SER A 25 7.60 -3.03 8.30
CA SER A 25 6.36 -3.51 8.94
C SER A 25 5.12 -3.14 8.12
N LYS A 26 5.02 -1.89 7.65
CA LYS A 26 3.90 -1.45 6.80
C LYS A 26 3.85 -2.25 5.51
N ARG A 27 5.00 -2.43 4.86
CA ARG A 27 5.06 -3.17 3.60
C ARG A 27 4.75 -4.66 3.79
N ALA A 28 5.23 -5.27 4.86
CA ALA A 28 4.87 -6.66 5.20
C ALA A 28 3.35 -6.83 5.36
N HIS A 29 2.66 -5.88 6.02
CA HIS A 29 1.21 -5.91 6.13
C HIS A 29 0.49 -5.73 4.79
N GLU A 30 1.02 -4.92 3.87
CA GLU A 30 0.49 -4.82 2.51
C GLU A 30 0.62 -6.17 1.78
N LEU A 31 1.78 -6.82 1.85
CA LEU A 31 2.01 -8.14 1.26
C LEU A 31 1.09 -9.20 1.86
N ASP A 32 0.91 -9.21 3.19
CA ASP A 32 -0.02 -10.10 3.89
C ASP A 32 -1.47 -9.87 3.48
N ALA A 33 -1.84 -8.64 3.14
CA ALA A 33 -3.15 -8.28 2.62
C ALA A 33 -3.34 -8.63 1.13
N GLY A 34 -2.35 -9.24 0.49
CA GLY A 34 -2.39 -9.65 -0.91
C GLY A 34 -1.98 -8.55 -1.90
N ALA A 35 -1.29 -7.50 -1.44
CA ALA A 35 -0.69 -6.55 -2.37
C ALA A 35 0.32 -7.24 -3.29
N GLN A 36 0.36 -6.80 -4.55
CA GLN A 36 1.32 -7.33 -5.51
C GLN A 36 2.76 -7.04 -5.02
N ALA A 37 3.57 -8.09 -5.00
CA ALA A 37 5.00 -7.96 -4.77
C ALA A 37 5.66 -7.19 -5.92
N THR A 38 6.67 -6.39 -5.58
CA THR A 38 7.40 -5.56 -6.55
C THR A 38 8.64 -6.25 -7.11
N LEU A 39 9.11 -7.31 -6.47
CA LEU A 39 10.16 -8.19 -6.97
C LEU A 39 9.56 -9.50 -7.49
N GLU A 40 10.25 -10.11 -8.46
CA GLU A 40 9.86 -11.38 -9.07
C GLU A 40 10.22 -12.60 -8.19
N SER A 41 11.27 -12.48 -7.39
CA SER A 41 11.79 -13.57 -6.55
C SER A 41 12.28 -13.07 -5.21
N PHE A 42 12.12 -13.90 -4.19
CA PHE A 42 12.55 -13.62 -2.81
C PHE A 42 13.34 -14.78 -2.22
N ASP A 43 14.36 -14.46 -1.43
CA ASP A 43 15.05 -15.42 -0.57
C ASP A 43 14.19 -15.72 0.68
N SER A 44 13.49 -14.72 1.19
CA SER A 44 12.64 -14.82 2.37
C SER A 44 11.25 -15.35 2.04
N VAL A 45 10.78 -16.29 2.87
CA VAL A 45 9.40 -16.79 2.84
C VAL A 45 8.45 -15.89 3.64
N LYS A 46 8.97 -15.14 4.61
CA LYS A 46 8.16 -14.28 5.48
C LYS A 46 8.05 -12.87 4.89
N SER A 47 6.87 -12.28 5.00
CA SER A 47 6.54 -10.97 4.45
C SER A 47 7.46 -9.84 4.95
N VAL A 48 7.94 -9.91 6.20
CA VAL A 48 8.93 -8.96 6.73
C VAL A 48 10.26 -9.07 5.98
N GLY A 49 10.75 -10.29 5.72
CA GLY A 49 11.99 -10.48 4.97
C GLY A 49 11.84 -10.03 3.52
N GLN A 50 10.71 -10.36 2.89
CA GLN A 50 10.37 -9.91 1.54
C GLN A 50 10.33 -8.38 1.44
N ALA A 51 9.70 -7.71 2.42
CA ALA A 51 9.69 -6.26 2.50
C ALA A 51 11.10 -5.66 2.63
N LEU A 52 12.00 -6.29 3.40
CA LEU A 52 13.39 -5.85 3.50
C LEU A 52 14.14 -6.03 2.17
N GLU A 53 13.88 -7.12 1.43
CA GLU A 53 14.44 -7.34 0.09
C GLU A 53 13.94 -6.30 -0.92
N GLU A 54 12.65 -5.94 -0.89
CA GLU A 54 12.12 -4.85 -1.73
C GLU A 54 12.73 -3.48 -1.37
N ILE A 55 13.05 -3.24 -0.10
CA ILE A 55 13.74 -2.02 0.35
C ILE A 55 15.20 -2.01 -0.11
N GLU A 56 15.92 -3.12 0.01
CA GLU A 56 17.31 -3.24 -0.47
C GLU A 56 17.39 -2.99 -1.99
N ALA A 57 16.39 -3.47 -2.74
CA ALA A 57 16.25 -3.29 -4.18
C ALA A 57 15.70 -1.90 -4.59
N GLU A 58 15.47 -0.98 -3.64
CA GLU A 58 14.89 0.36 -3.86
C GLU A 58 13.49 0.39 -4.51
N MET A 59 12.79 -0.76 -4.54
CA MET A 59 11.43 -0.86 -5.06
C MET A 59 10.40 -0.30 -4.06
N VAL A 60 10.74 -0.29 -2.78
CA VAL A 60 9.95 0.28 -1.69
C VAL A 60 10.76 1.34 -0.98
N VAL A 61 10.26 2.57 -0.98
CA VAL A 61 10.92 3.73 -0.39
C VAL A 61 10.00 4.47 0.57
N ASN A 62 10.59 5.20 1.51
CA ASN A 62 9.84 6.16 2.32
C ASN A 62 9.53 7.39 1.47
N ASP A 63 8.25 7.70 1.32
CA ASP A 63 7.80 8.85 0.53
C ASP A 63 8.29 10.16 1.18
N PRO A 64 8.98 11.06 0.44
CA PRO A 64 9.48 12.31 1.00
C PRO A 64 8.36 13.29 1.39
N HIS A 65 7.15 13.12 0.86
CA HIS A 65 6.00 14.01 1.11
C HIS A 65 4.74 13.22 1.49
N PRO A 66 4.73 12.56 2.68
CA PRO A 66 3.64 11.68 3.08
C PRO A 66 2.29 12.41 3.20
N GLU A 67 2.30 13.69 3.58
CA GLU A 67 1.05 14.47 3.72
C GLU A 67 0.37 14.72 2.38
N ILE A 68 1.13 14.99 1.32
CA ILE A 68 0.58 15.21 -0.03
C ILE A 68 -0.03 13.90 -0.54
N LYS A 69 0.68 12.77 -0.37
CA LYS A 69 0.16 11.45 -0.74
C LYS A 69 -1.15 11.13 -0.02
N ARG A 70 -1.21 11.38 1.30
CA ARG A 70 -2.41 11.16 2.11
C ARG A 70 -3.58 12.03 1.67
N ALA A 71 -3.34 13.32 1.41
CA ALA A 71 -4.36 14.25 0.94
C ALA A 71 -4.97 13.79 -0.39
N ARG A 72 -4.12 13.38 -1.36
CA ARG A 72 -4.57 12.86 -2.65
C ARG A 72 -5.42 11.60 -2.52
N LEU A 73 -4.98 10.64 -1.70
CA LEU A 73 -5.73 9.39 -1.48
C LEU A 73 -7.09 9.64 -0.82
N LYS A 74 -7.15 10.59 0.12
CA LYS A 74 -8.40 10.96 0.79
C LYS A 74 -9.39 11.60 -0.20
N MET A 75 -8.93 12.51 -1.04
CA MET A 75 -9.76 13.13 -2.08
C MET A 75 -10.30 12.07 -3.06
N GLU A 76 -9.46 11.16 -3.56
CA GLU A 76 -9.89 10.10 -4.47
C GLU A 76 -10.95 9.17 -3.82
N GLN A 77 -10.78 8.84 -2.53
CA GLN A 77 -11.75 8.05 -1.79
C GLN A 77 -13.09 8.77 -1.60
N GLU A 78 -13.05 10.07 -1.31
CA GLU A 78 -14.25 10.91 -1.19
C GLU A 78 -14.98 11.03 -2.52
N GLU A 79 -14.26 11.26 -3.63
CA GLU A 79 -14.83 11.29 -4.98
C GLU A 79 -15.46 9.95 -5.38
N ARG A 80 -14.75 8.83 -5.15
CA ARG A 80 -15.27 7.48 -5.44
C ARG A 80 -16.50 7.16 -4.60
N LYS A 81 -16.55 7.60 -3.35
CA LYS A 81 -17.72 7.44 -2.50
C LYS A 81 -18.90 8.29 -3.00
N ALA A 82 -18.65 9.56 -3.35
CA ALA A 82 -19.68 10.44 -3.89
C ALA A 82 -20.27 9.90 -5.21
N GLN A 83 -19.43 9.35 -6.10
CA GLN A 83 -19.88 8.70 -7.33
C GLN A 83 -20.79 7.51 -7.05
N LYS A 84 -20.36 6.60 -6.16
CA LYS A 84 -21.18 5.45 -5.75
C LYS A 84 -22.51 5.85 -5.12
N ASP A 85 -22.50 6.88 -4.27
CA ASP A 85 -23.71 7.39 -3.63
C ASP A 85 -24.67 8.03 -4.66
N GLN A 86 -24.14 8.67 -5.70
CA GLN A 86 -24.93 9.21 -6.82
C GLN A 86 -25.52 8.09 -7.69
N GLU A 87 -24.69 7.13 -8.10
CA GLU A 87 -25.10 5.96 -8.88
C GLU A 87 -26.19 5.16 -8.14
N GLN A 88 -26.03 4.95 -6.84
CA GLN A 88 -27.02 4.25 -6.02
C GLN A 88 -28.36 4.99 -5.99
N LYS A 89 -28.35 6.32 -5.79
CA LYS A 89 -29.58 7.13 -5.80
C LYS A 89 -30.29 7.11 -7.15
N GLU A 90 -29.53 7.15 -8.24
CA GLU A 90 -30.10 7.07 -9.59
C GLU A 90 -30.72 5.69 -9.85
N LEU A 91 -30.05 4.61 -9.44
CA LEU A 91 -30.57 3.25 -9.55
C LEU A 91 -31.86 3.07 -8.73
N GLU A 92 -31.88 3.54 -7.49
CA GLU A 92 -33.06 3.50 -6.62
C GLU A 92 -34.25 4.29 -7.21
N ALA A 93 -34.00 5.43 -7.84
CA ALA A 93 -35.04 6.21 -8.52
C ALA A 93 -35.61 5.45 -9.73
N ARG A 94 -34.76 4.86 -10.57
CA ARG A 94 -35.20 4.05 -11.72
C ARG A 94 -36.05 2.85 -11.29
N ILE A 95 -35.62 2.11 -10.27
CA ILE A 95 -36.38 0.97 -9.72
C ILE A 95 -37.74 1.43 -9.18
N ARG A 96 -37.79 2.58 -8.50
CA ARG A 96 -39.04 3.15 -7.99
C ARG A 96 -40.01 3.51 -9.11
N ASP A 97 -39.51 4.03 -10.21
CA ASP A 97 -40.35 4.41 -11.36
C ASP A 97 -40.86 3.18 -12.11
N GLU A 98 -40.04 2.12 -12.24
CA GLU A 98 -40.48 0.82 -12.80
C GLU A 98 -41.54 0.12 -11.96
N GLN A 99 -41.47 0.20 -10.62
CA GLN A 99 -42.49 -0.40 -9.74
C GLN A 99 -43.83 0.35 -9.72
N LYS A 100 -43.87 1.56 -10.26
CA LYS A 100 -45.10 2.39 -10.35
C LYS A 100 -45.83 2.25 -11.68
N LEU A 101 -45.26 1.56 -12.66
CA LEU A 101 -45.85 1.26 -13.96
C LEU A 101 -46.58 -0.10 -13.93
#